data_AF-A0A6M4MDD5-F1
#
_entry.id   AF-A0A6M4MDD5-F1
#
_cell.length_a   1.000
_cell.length_b   1.000
_cell.length_c   1.000
_cell.angle_alpha   90.00
_cell.angle_beta   90.00
_cell.angle_gamma   90.00
#
_symmetry.space_group_name_H-M   'P 1'
#
loop_
_entity.id
_entity.type
_entity.pdbx_description
1 polymer ?
#
loop_
_entity_poly.entity_id
_entity_poly.type
_entity_poly.pdbx_seq_one_letter_code
_entity_poly.pdbx_strand_id
1 'polypeptide(L)'
;MLISSSYATSPIQTYKQSETKPQNVVDEAPTSQGDTVILSKPALDLAAKEKGREFSNSFVMQVANQSNQKAEEMLAAFTYGLNNPLIDISSLNPATGNGATYTRTGQPVTDASEVLFASQNESLLKRNEILIAQEREKGTSAATILEKVMQSIDQQPQSYKDKIDWSRLSS
;
A
#
# COMPACT_ATOMS: atom_id res chain seq x y z
N MET A 1 52.25 20.37 1.14
CA MET A 1 51.30 19.84 2.16
C MET A 1 50.87 21.02 2.99
N LEU A 2 49.65 21.52 2.82
CA LEU A 2 49.04 22.60 3.60
C LEU A 2 47.67 22.87 2.98
N ILE A 3 46.56 22.56 3.67
CA ILE A 3 45.37 23.43 3.76
C ILE A 3 44.62 23.06 5.05
N SER A 4 44.52 24.02 5.98
CA SER A 4 43.50 24.06 7.04
C SER A 4 42.42 25.07 6.65
N SER A 5 41.18 24.71 6.95
CA SER A 5 39.94 25.40 6.62
C SER A 5 39.79 26.76 7.31
N SER A 6 39.09 27.70 6.66
CA SER A 6 38.38 28.80 7.30
C SER A 6 37.19 29.23 6.42
N TYR A 7 36.05 29.40 7.06
CA TYR A 7 34.74 29.71 6.47
C TYR A 7 34.72 31.13 5.87
N ALA A 8 34.21 31.24 4.64
CA ALA A 8 33.91 32.52 4.01
C ALA A 8 32.43 32.87 4.21
N THR A 9 32.20 34.03 4.81
CA THR A 9 30.92 34.73 4.88
C THR A 9 30.67 35.51 3.57
N SER A 10 29.42 35.59 3.13
CA SER A 10 28.94 36.63 2.21
C SER A 10 27.42 36.83 2.37
N PRO A 11 26.90 38.06 2.11
CA PRO A 11 25.78 38.62 2.84
C PRO A 11 24.39 38.41 2.19
N ILE A 12 23.37 38.52 3.05
CA ILE A 12 21.95 38.42 2.73
C ILE A 12 21.47 39.63 1.91
N GLN A 13 20.87 39.37 0.75
CA GLN A 13 20.02 40.33 0.03
C GLN A 13 18.60 40.31 0.60
N THR A 14 18.15 41.51 0.99
CA THR A 14 16.82 41.86 1.50
C THR A 14 15.73 41.70 0.44
N TYR A 15 14.56 41.14 0.79
CA TYR A 15 13.28 41.61 0.27
C TYR A 15 12.20 41.63 1.37
N LYS A 16 11.39 42.68 1.30
CA LYS A 16 10.52 43.25 2.34
C LYS A 16 9.26 42.45 2.63
N GLN A 17 8.89 42.52 3.90
CA GLN A 17 7.56 42.43 4.54
C GLN A 17 6.36 42.67 3.61
N SER A 18 5.40 41.73 3.65
CA SER A 18 3.98 42.00 3.45
C SER A 18 3.25 41.38 4.64
N GLU A 19 2.82 42.22 5.59
CA GLU A 19 1.91 41.83 6.67
C GLU A 19 0.48 41.82 6.15
N THR A 20 -0.30 40.78 6.47
CA THR A 20 -1.68 40.94 6.98
C THR A 20 -2.28 39.62 7.54
N LYS A 21 -2.29 39.55 8.88
CA LYS A 21 -3.32 38.98 9.79
C LYS A 21 -3.53 37.45 9.91
N PRO A 22 -4.06 36.96 11.06
CA PRO A 22 -3.35 36.03 11.94
C PRO A 22 -3.89 34.60 11.88
N GLN A 23 -2.98 33.62 11.94
CA GLN A 23 -3.33 32.24 12.24
C GLN A 23 -3.85 32.15 13.68
N ASN A 24 -5.07 31.64 13.80
CA ASN A 24 -5.64 31.24 15.06
C ASN A 24 -4.74 30.16 15.70
N VAL A 25 -4.58 30.32 17.00
CA VAL A 25 -3.78 29.51 17.92
C VAL A 25 -4.14 28.04 17.75
N VAL A 26 -3.14 27.20 17.52
CA VAL A 26 -3.27 25.75 17.74
C VAL A 26 -3.18 25.56 19.25
N ASP A 27 -4.34 25.56 19.90
CA ASP A 27 -4.46 25.10 21.27
C ASP A 27 -4.25 23.58 21.32
N GLU A 28 -3.58 23.17 22.38
CA GLU A 28 -3.12 21.83 22.70
C GLU A 28 -4.18 20.75 22.48
N ALA A 29 -3.75 19.62 21.91
CA ALA A 29 -4.54 18.40 21.88
C ALA A 29 -4.63 17.80 23.29
N PRO A 30 -5.83 17.54 23.84
CA PRO A 30 -5.97 16.60 24.93
C PRO A 30 -5.98 15.16 24.40
N THR A 31 -5.33 14.31 25.17
CA THR A 31 -5.10 12.88 24.97
C THR A 31 -6.36 12.01 25.12
N SER A 32 -6.29 10.82 24.51
CA SER A 32 -6.84 9.53 24.99
C SER A 32 -8.16 8.98 24.39
N GLN A 33 -8.11 7.65 24.20
CA GLN A 33 -9.18 6.65 24.04
C GLN A 33 -9.82 6.43 22.66
N GLY A 34 -9.31 5.40 21.96
CA GLY A 34 -10.09 4.56 21.05
C GLY A 34 -10.31 5.15 19.66
N ASP A 35 -9.25 5.24 18.85
CA ASP A 35 -9.36 5.63 17.43
C ASP A 35 -10.10 4.54 16.62
N THR A 36 -11.41 4.52 16.75
CA THR A 36 -12.27 3.95 15.71
C THR A 36 -12.21 4.93 14.55
N VAL A 37 -11.38 4.63 13.54
CA VAL A 37 -11.31 5.44 12.32
C VAL A 37 -12.63 5.31 11.57
N ILE A 38 -13.54 6.27 11.77
CA ILE A 38 -14.76 6.37 10.97
C ILE A 38 -14.36 6.97 9.62
N LEU A 39 -14.46 6.15 8.57
CA LEU A 39 -14.20 6.58 7.20
C LEU A 39 -15.08 7.78 6.85
N SER A 40 -14.48 8.79 6.22
CA SER A 40 -15.20 9.97 5.77
C SER A 40 -16.27 9.60 4.73
N LYS A 41 -17.35 10.38 4.63
CA LYS A 41 -18.44 10.15 3.67
C LYS A 41 -17.93 9.96 2.21
N PRO A 42 -16.94 10.73 1.73
CA PRO A 42 -16.31 10.47 0.44
C PRO A 42 -15.58 9.13 0.35
N ALA A 43 -14.94 8.66 1.43
CA ALA A 43 -14.29 7.35 1.48
C ALA A 43 -15.32 6.20 1.51
N LEU A 44 -16.46 6.38 2.18
CA LEU A 44 -17.61 5.47 2.12
C LEU A 44 -18.24 5.46 0.72
N ASP A 45 -18.37 6.62 0.08
CA ASP A 45 -18.91 6.73 -1.27
C ASP A 45 -17.94 6.18 -2.32
N LEU A 46 -16.62 6.27 -2.11
CA LEU A 46 -15.60 5.60 -2.92
C LEU A 46 -15.70 4.08 -2.77
N ALA A 47 -15.79 3.58 -1.53
CA ALA A 47 -16.02 2.16 -1.25
C ALA A 47 -17.35 1.65 -1.83
N ALA A 48 -18.39 2.49 -1.86
CA ALA A 48 -19.69 2.15 -2.45
C ALA A 48 -19.69 2.20 -3.99
N LYS A 49 -18.90 3.10 -4.61
CA LYS A 49 -18.75 3.19 -6.07
C LYS A 49 -17.91 2.07 -6.67
N GLU A 50 -16.98 1.52 -5.89
CA GLU A 50 -16.06 0.46 -6.33
C GLU A 50 -16.63 -0.96 -6.21
N LYS A 51 -17.93 -1.05 -5.90
CA LYS A 51 -18.78 -2.25 -5.99
C LYS A 51 -18.97 -2.76 -7.44
N GLY A 52 -17.99 -2.54 -8.32
CA GLY A 52 -18.07 -2.75 -9.78
C GLY A 52 -17.26 -3.93 -10.30
N ARG A 53 -16.29 -4.46 -9.55
CA ARG A 53 -15.70 -5.78 -9.82
C ARG A 53 -16.12 -6.76 -8.73
N GLU A 54 -17.13 -7.56 -9.07
CA GLU A 54 -17.47 -8.74 -8.29
C GLU A 54 -16.40 -9.80 -8.57
N PHE A 55 -15.57 -10.12 -7.57
CA PHE A 55 -14.63 -11.24 -7.67
C PHE A 55 -15.36 -12.57 -7.49
N SER A 56 -16.66 -12.55 -7.20
CA SER A 56 -17.48 -13.73 -6.94
C SER A 56 -17.36 -14.81 -8.03
N ASN A 57 -17.05 -14.43 -9.28
CA ASN A 57 -16.83 -15.34 -10.40
C ASN A 57 -15.36 -15.70 -10.69
N SER A 58 -14.40 -15.07 -10.01
CA SER A 58 -12.96 -15.35 -10.19
C SER A 58 -12.60 -16.79 -9.80
N PHE A 59 -11.55 -17.34 -10.41
CA PHE A 59 -11.04 -18.66 -10.06
C PHE A 59 -10.69 -18.77 -8.57
N VAL A 60 -10.13 -17.70 -7.99
CA VAL A 60 -9.80 -17.61 -6.57
C VAL A 60 -11.04 -17.83 -5.69
N MET A 61 -12.14 -17.14 -6.01
CA MET A 61 -13.41 -17.30 -5.28
C MET A 61 -14.06 -18.66 -5.53
N GLN A 62 -13.95 -19.22 -6.73
CA GLN A 62 -14.41 -20.59 -7.00
C GLN A 62 -13.69 -21.60 -6.11
N VAL A 63 -12.37 -21.47 -5.92
CA VAL A 63 -11.59 -22.35 -5.03
C VAL A 63 -11.93 -22.09 -3.56
N ALA A 64 -12.02 -20.83 -3.13
CA ALA A 64 -12.37 -20.47 -1.76
C ALA A 64 -13.74 -21.01 -1.34
N ASN A 65 -14.71 -21.00 -2.26
CA ASN A 65 -16.06 -21.51 -2.00
C ASN A 65 -16.17 -23.04 -1.94
N GLN A 66 -15.09 -23.80 -2.21
CA GLN A 66 -15.10 -25.26 -2.09
C GLN A 66 -15.18 -25.73 -0.62
N SER A 67 -14.54 -25.00 0.30
CA SER A 67 -14.58 -25.29 1.74
C SER A 67 -14.08 -24.11 2.56
N ASN A 68 -14.46 -24.06 3.84
CA ASN A 68 -13.94 -23.04 4.75
C ASN A 68 -12.41 -23.11 4.88
N GLN A 69 -11.82 -24.31 4.84
CA GLN A 69 -10.36 -24.47 4.85
C GLN A 69 -9.72 -23.80 3.61
N LYS A 70 -10.28 -24.01 2.42
CA LYS A 70 -9.77 -23.37 1.19
C LYS A 70 -9.94 -21.86 1.23
N ALA A 71 -11.03 -21.36 1.78
CA ALA A 71 -11.23 -19.95 1.98
C ALA A 71 -10.18 -19.34 2.92
N GLU A 72 -9.86 -19.98 4.05
CA GLU A 72 -8.82 -19.52 4.97
C GLU A 72 -7.41 -19.60 4.37
N GLU A 73 -7.10 -20.66 3.62
CA GLU A 73 -5.84 -20.79 2.88
C GLU A 73 -5.67 -19.65 1.87
N MET A 74 -6.70 -19.37 1.08
CA MET A 74 -6.69 -18.27 0.10
C MET A 74 -6.65 -16.91 0.78
N LEU A 75 -7.41 -16.70 1.86
CA LEU A 75 -7.38 -15.47 2.64
C LEU A 75 -5.96 -15.19 3.13
N ALA A 76 -5.30 -16.16 3.75
CA ALA A 76 -3.92 -16.00 4.19
C ALA A 76 -2.95 -15.73 3.01
N ALA A 77 -3.13 -16.43 1.88
CA ALA A 77 -2.30 -16.24 0.70
C ALA A 77 -2.44 -14.82 0.11
N PHE A 78 -3.64 -14.27 0.02
CA PHE A 78 -3.85 -12.92 -0.52
C PHE A 78 -3.49 -11.82 0.48
N THR A 79 -3.64 -12.07 1.79
CA THR A 79 -3.24 -11.11 2.82
C THR A 79 -1.71 -11.03 2.96
N TYR A 80 -1.00 -12.16 2.92
CA TYR A 80 0.42 -12.21 3.27
C TYR A 80 1.34 -12.62 2.12
N GLY A 81 0.82 -13.26 1.08
CA GLY A 81 1.60 -13.76 -0.06
C GLY A 81 1.96 -12.69 -1.10
N LEU A 82 1.26 -11.55 -1.11
CA LEU A 82 1.48 -10.46 -2.06
C LEU A 82 2.45 -9.38 -1.54
N ASN A 83 3.16 -9.69 -0.45
CA ASN A 83 4.05 -8.77 0.24
C ASN A 83 5.37 -8.49 -0.46
N ASN A 84 5.66 -9.21 -1.56
CA ASN A 84 6.88 -9.07 -2.32
C ASN A 84 6.53 -8.83 -3.80
N PRO A 85 7.33 -8.00 -4.50
CA PRO A 85 7.14 -7.81 -5.92
C PRO A 85 7.60 -9.06 -6.70
N LEU A 86 6.95 -9.32 -7.84
CA LEU A 86 7.35 -10.30 -8.83
C LEU A 86 8.48 -9.73 -9.69
N ILE A 87 9.69 -10.20 -9.43
CA ILE A 87 10.92 -9.75 -10.07
C ILE A 87 11.46 -10.85 -10.99
N ASP A 88 11.81 -10.47 -12.22
CA ASP A 88 12.66 -11.27 -13.08
C ASP A 88 14.12 -10.98 -12.76
N ILE A 89 14.82 -12.03 -12.35
CA ILE A 89 16.25 -12.02 -11.98
C ILE A 89 17.12 -12.67 -13.06
N SER A 90 16.57 -13.02 -14.22
CA SER A 90 17.29 -13.65 -15.34
C SER A 90 18.55 -12.90 -15.77
N SER A 91 18.54 -11.57 -15.62
CA SER A 91 19.63 -10.67 -15.97
C SER A 91 20.37 -10.10 -14.75
N LEU A 92 20.11 -10.62 -13.54
CA LEU A 92 20.71 -10.15 -12.31
C LEU A 92 22.21 -10.48 -12.27
N ASN A 93 23.03 -9.45 -12.06
CA ASN A 93 24.44 -9.59 -11.74
C ASN A 93 24.61 -9.67 -10.22
N PRO A 94 24.96 -10.85 -9.66
CA PRO A 94 25.03 -11.05 -8.22
C PRO A 94 26.18 -10.27 -7.55
N ALA A 95 27.20 -9.85 -8.29
CA ALA A 95 28.31 -9.06 -7.76
C ALA A 95 27.96 -7.59 -7.54
N THR A 96 26.95 -7.08 -8.26
CA THR A 96 26.56 -5.66 -8.21
C THR A 96 25.12 -5.43 -7.76
N GLY A 97 24.29 -6.46 -7.73
CA GLY A 97 22.85 -6.35 -7.46
C GLY A 97 22.03 -5.78 -8.62
N ASN A 98 22.65 -5.43 -9.75
CA ASN A 98 21.99 -4.80 -10.88
C ASN A 98 21.39 -5.81 -11.87
N GLY A 99 20.35 -5.41 -12.60
CA GLY A 99 19.79 -6.19 -13.71
C GLY A 99 18.48 -6.91 -13.40
N ALA A 100 17.97 -6.79 -12.18
CA ALA A 100 16.60 -7.19 -11.85
C ALA A 100 15.57 -6.26 -12.51
N THR A 101 14.48 -6.83 -13.01
CA THR A 101 13.35 -6.07 -13.57
C THR A 101 12.02 -6.56 -13.02
N TYR A 102 10.99 -5.71 -12.98
CA TYR A 102 9.65 -6.16 -12.62
C TYR A 102 9.06 -7.01 -13.74
N THR A 103 8.63 -8.23 -13.41
CA THR A 103 8.20 -9.26 -14.38
C THR A 103 7.15 -8.75 -15.37
N ARG A 104 6.21 -7.92 -14.89
CA ARG A 104 5.11 -7.43 -15.72
C ARG A 104 5.46 -6.24 -16.61
N THR A 105 6.32 -5.34 -16.14
CA THR A 105 6.58 -4.07 -16.82
C THR A 105 7.93 -4.01 -17.52
N GLY A 106 8.84 -4.94 -17.19
CA GLY A 106 10.24 -4.91 -17.63
C GLY A 106 11.03 -3.71 -17.09
N GLN A 107 10.45 -2.89 -16.22
CA GLN A 107 11.12 -1.73 -15.63
C GLN A 107 12.19 -2.21 -14.64
N PRO A 108 13.34 -1.52 -14.57
CA PRO A 108 14.39 -1.89 -13.62
C PRO A 108 13.91 -1.78 -12.18
N VAL A 109 14.34 -2.73 -11.35
CA VAL A 109 14.20 -2.60 -9.89
C VAL A 109 15.27 -1.62 -9.41
N THR A 110 14.82 -0.61 -8.68
CA THR A 110 15.64 0.46 -8.10
C THR A 110 15.25 0.66 -6.64
N ASP A 111 16.17 1.17 -5.81
CA ASP A 111 15.91 1.48 -4.40
C ASP A 111 14.64 2.32 -4.21
N ALA A 112 14.45 3.35 -5.04
CA ALA A 112 13.26 4.21 -4.97
C ALA A 112 11.97 3.43 -5.27
N SER A 113 12.00 2.53 -6.26
CA SER A 113 10.85 1.70 -6.59
C SER A 113 10.56 0.63 -5.54
N GLU A 114 11.58 0.10 -4.87
CA GLU A 114 11.42 -0.87 -3.78
C GLU A 114 10.84 -0.19 -2.53
N VAL A 115 11.37 0.96 -2.13
CA VAL A 115 10.83 1.75 -1.01
C VAL A 115 9.37 2.12 -1.25
N LEU A 116 9.02 2.55 -2.47
CA LEU A 116 7.64 2.87 -2.82
C LEU A 116 6.72 1.63 -2.69
N PHE A 117 7.17 0.47 -3.19
CA PHE A 117 6.39 -0.76 -3.08
C PHE A 117 6.22 -1.18 -1.61
N ALA A 118 7.30 -1.18 -0.83
CA ALA A 118 7.26 -1.56 0.58
C ALA A 118 6.29 -0.68 1.38
N SER A 119 6.31 0.63 1.15
CA SER A 119 5.39 1.57 1.81
C SER A 119 3.92 1.30 1.45
N GLN A 120 3.63 1.07 0.17
CA GLN A 120 2.28 0.73 -0.29
C GLN A 120 1.82 -0.63 0.30
N ASN A 121 2.72 -1.61 0.31
CA ASN A 121 2.44 -2.94 0.83
C ASN A 121 2.14 -2.92 2.32
N GLU A 122 2.96 -2.22 3.12
CA GLU A 122 2.77 -2.10 4.55
C GLU A 122 1.43 -1.44 4.90
N SER A 123 1.06 -0.39 4.16
CA SER A 123 -0.23 0.29 4.32
C SER A 123 -1.42 -0.63 4.00
N LEU A 124 -1.32 -1.41 2.91
CA LEU A 124 -2.33 -2.39 2.53
C LEU A 124 -2.45 -3.51 3.58
N LEU A 125 -1.32 -4.06 4.03
CA LEU A 125 -1.30 -5.15 5.01
C LEU A 125 -2.00 -4.74 6.31
N LYS A 126 -1.62 -3.58 6.88
CA LYS A 126 -2.25 -3.03 8.10
C LYS A 126 -3.75 -2.85 7.93
N ARG A 127 -4.19 -2.34 6.78
CA ARG A 127 -5.62 -2.16 6.48
C ARG A 127 -6.35 -3.50 6.40
N ASN A 128 -5.74 -4.49 5.73
CA ASN A 128 -6.33 -5.82 5.58
C ASN A 128 -6.43 -6.56 6.92
N GLU A 129 -5.42 -6.47 7.78
CA GLU A 129 -5.47 -7.07 9.13
C GLU A 129 -6.61 -6.51 9.97
N ILE A 130 -6.80 -5.18 9.96
CA ILE A 130 -7.92 -4.51 10.63
C ILE A 130 -9.26 -4.99 10.04
N LEU A 131 -9.37 -5.02 8.71
CA LEU A 131 -10.58 -5.49 8.02
C LEU A 131 -10.92 -6.94 8.41
N ILE A 132 -9.93 -7.84 8.41
CA ILE A 132 -10.10 -9.25 8.76
C ILE A 132 -10.58 -9.39 10.20
N ALA A 133 -9.94 -8.69 11.14
CA ALA A 133 -10.34 -8.72 12.55
C ALA A 133 -11.80 -8.26 12.73
N GLN A 134 -12.17 -7.11 12.15
CA GLN A 134 -13.52 -6.55 12.22
C GLN A 134 -14.58 -7.46 11.60
N GLU A 135 -14.28 -8.14 10.48
CA GLU A 135 -15.24 -9.03 9.84
C GLU A 135 -15.35 -10.38 10.56
N ARG A 136 -14.27 -10.88 11.16
CA ARG A 136 -14.31 -12.08 12.01
C ARG A 136 -15.16 -11.85 13.26
N GLU A 137 -15.08 -10.68 13.89
CA GLU A 137 -15.94 -10.33 15.04
C GLU A 137 -17.44 -10.36 14.69
N LYS A 138 -17.80 -10.06 13.44
CA LYS A 138 -19.19 -10.14 12.94
C LYS A 138 -19.63 -11.56 12.60
N GLY A 139 -18.73 -12.54 12.62
CA GLY A 139 -19.00 -13.90 12.14
C GLY A 139 -19.04 -14.01 10.61
N THR A 140 -18.44 -13.07 9.88
CA THR A 140 -18.37 -13.11 8.42
C THR A 140 -17.56 -14.32 7.95
N SER A 141 -18.03 -15.01 6.90
CA SER A 141 -17.32 -16.17 6.34
C SER A 141 -15.95 -15.80 5.77
N ALA A 142 -14.97 -16.71 5.85
CA ALA A 142 -13.63 -16.48 5.31
C ALA A 142 -13.64 -16.14 3.80
N ALA A 143 -14.56 -16.72 3.02
CA ALA A 143 -14.69 -16.43 1.59
C ALA A 143 -15.15 -14.98 1.34
N THR A 144 -16.11 -14.49 2.13
CA THR A 144 -16.55 -13.09 2.05
C THR A 144 -15.45 -12.13 2.51
N ILE A 145 -14.66 -12.51 3.52
CA ILE A 145 -13.50 -11.72 3.96
C ILE A 145 -12.42 -11.69 2.86
N LEU A 146 -12.14 -12.82 2.22
CA LEU A 146 -11.22 -12.91 1.09
C LEU A 146 -11.63 -11.98 -0.05
N GLU A 147 -12.90 -11.99 -0.45
CA GLU A 147 -13.40 -11.10 -1.51
C GLU A 147 -13.15 -9.62 -1.17
N LYS A 148 -13.36 -9.23 0.09
CA LYS A 148 -13.04 -7.87 0.57
C LYS A 148 -11.54 -7.56 0.54
N VAL A 149 -10.68 -8.54 0.88
CA VAL A 149 -9.21 -8.40 0.76
C VAL A 149 -8.81 -8.23 -0.71
N MET A 150 -9.38 -9.01 -1.62
CA MET A 150 -9.14 -8.87 -3.07
C MET A 150 -9.58 -7.50 -3.60
N GLN A 151 -10.71 -6.98 -3.13
CA GLN A 151 -11.14 -5.61 -3.43
C GLN A 151 -10.14 -4.57 -2.92
N SER A 152 -9.68 -4.70 -1.67
CA SER A 152 -8.66 -3.80 -1.09
C SER A 152 -7.34 -3.79 -1.88
N ILE A 153 -6.95 -4.94 -2.47
CA ILE A 153 -5.79 -5.04 -3.37
C ILE A 153 -6.09 -4.37 -4.73
N ASP A 154 -7.27 -4.58 -5.31
CA ASP A 154 -7.62 -3.94 -6.60
C ASP A 154 -7.71 -2.41 -6.50
N GLN A 155 -7.99 -1.89 -5.31
CA GLN A 155 -7.98 -0.46 -4.99
C GLN A 155 -6.57 0.15 -4.92
N GLN A 156 -5.53 -0.67 -4.90
CA GLN A 156 -4.17 -0.15 -4.89
C GLN A 156 -3.84 0.56 -6.21
N PRO A 157 -2.92 1.55 -6.17
CA PRO A 157 -2.44 2.21 -7.37
C PRO A 157 -1.93 1.21 -8.41
N GLN A 158 -2.10 1.54 -9.68
CA GLN A 158 -1.63 0.68 -10.77
C GLN A 158 -0.13 0.37 -10.64
N SER A 159 0.67 1.30 -10.10
CA SER A 159 2.09 1.08 -9.81
C SER A 159 2.39 -0.03 -8.79
N TYR A 160 1.49 -0.29 -7.83
CA TYR A 160 1.57 -1.42 -6.91
C TYR A 160 1.15 -2.71 -7.61
N LYS A 161 -0.03 -2.69 -8.25
CA LYS A 161 -0.57 -3.83 -9.00
C LYS A 161 0.39 -4.28 -10.09
N ASP A 162 1.05 -3.31 -10.75
CA ASP A 162 2.35 -3.34 -11.43
C ASP A 162 3.20 -4.54 -11.07
N LYS A 163 3.60 -4.50 -9.80
CA LYS A 163 4.71 -5.25 -9.25
C LYS A 163 4.27 -6.63 -8.76
N ILE A 164 2.98 -6.88 -8.56
CA ILE A 164 2.46 -8.19 -8.11
C ILE A 164 1.74 -8.97 -9.22
N ASP A 165 1.75 -8.48 -10.47
CA ASP A 165 0.99 -9.05 -11.60
C ASP A 165 -0.47 -9.38 -11.24
N TRP A 166 -1.16 -8.38 -10.68
CA TRP A 166 -2.53 -8.55 -10.18
C TRP A 166 -3.49 -9.13 -11.22
N SER A 167 -3.32 -8.77 -12.50
CA SER A 167 -4.13 -9.32 -13.60
C SER A 167 -4.10 -10.85 -13.65
N ARG A 168 -2.93 -11.46 -13.49
CA ARG A 168 -2.81 -12.93 -13.48
C ARG A 168 -3.38 -13.57 -12.23
N LEU A 169 -3.35 -12.86 -11.11
CA LEU A 169 -3.83 -13.36 -9.82
C LEU A 169 -5.35 -13.23 -9.64
N SER A 170 -5.97 -12.29 -10.37
CA SER A 170 -7.39 -11.96 -10.24
C SER A 170 -8.27 -12.49 -11.38
N SER A 171 -7.67 -13.00 -12.47
CA SER A 171 -8.38 -13.58 -13.62
C SER A 171 -8.84 -15.02 -13.37
#